data_AF-A0A6N8W6Z8-F1
#
_entry.id   AF-A0A6N8W6Z8-F1
#
_cell.length_a   1.000
_cell.length_b   1.000
_cell.length_c   1.000
_cell.angle_alpha   90.00
_cell.angle_beta   90.00
_cell.angle_gamma   90.00
#
_symmetry.space_group_name_H-M   'P 1'
#
loop_
_entity.id
_entity.type
_entity.pdbx_description
1 polymer ?
#
loop_
_entity_poly.entity_id
_entity_poly.type
_entity_poly.pdbx_seq_one_letter_code
_entity_poly.pdbx_strand_id
1 'polypeptide(L)' 'SFGWGIHFCAGAPLARREAEIAFTTLLRRFPHMKLDEAGVEWQLNNTFHNLKNLPVILQ' A
#
# COMPACT_ATOMS: atom_id res chain seq x y z
N SER A 1 3.54 2.12 -12.44
CA SER A 1 2.39 1.52 -11.72
C SER A 1 1.84 0.27 -12.38
N PHE A 2 1.64 0.17 -13.71
CA PHE A 2 1.23 -1.11 -14.34
C PHE A 2 1.91 -1.41 -15.69
N GLY A 3 2.92 -0.63 -16.09
CA GLY A 3 3.56 -0.78 -17.40
C GLY A 3 2.65 -0.36 -18.56
N TRP A 4 3.00 -0.78 -19.77
CA TRP A 4 2.27 -0.49 -21.02
C TRP A 4 2.56 -1.54 -22.10
N GLY A 5 1.77 -1.52 -23.18
CA GLY A 5 1.94 -2.41 -24.32
C GLY A 5 1.59 -3.87 -24.02
N ILE A 6 2.25 -4.80 -24.71
CA ILE A 6 1.96 -6.25 -24.60
C ILE A 6 2.26 -6.83 -23.20
N HIS A 7 3.02 -6.11 -22.38
CA HIS A 7 3.34 -6.47 -21.00
C HIS A 7 2.60 -5.60 -19.98
N PHE A 8 1.52 -4.93 -20.39
CA PHE A 8 0.64 -4.28 -19.44
C PHE A 8 0.20 -5.26 -18.35
N CYS A 9 0.27 -4.84 -17.09
CA CYS A 9 0.05 -5.73 -15.95
C CYS A 9 -1.32 -6.42 -16.04
N ALA A 10 -1.28 -7.74 -16.21
CA ALA A 10 -2.49 -8.57 -16.25
C ALA A 10 -3.32 -8.44 -14.97
N GLY A 11 -2.69 -8.15 -13.83
CA GLY A 11 -3.33 -7.94 -12.54
C GLY A 11 -3.85 -6.53 -12.28
N ALA A 12 -3.68 -5.56 -13.20
CA ALA A 12 -4.06 -4.17 -12.95
C ALA A 12 -5.53 -3.97 -12.52
N PRO A 13 -6.53 -4.69 -13.07
CA PRO A 13 -7.91 -4.58 -12.61
C PRO A 13 -8.09 -5.10 -11.18
N LEU A 14 -7.46 -6.23 -10.85
CA LEU A 14 -7.54 -6.83 -9.51
C LEU A 14 -6.87 -5.94 -8.47
N ALA A 15 -5.63 -5.51 -8.73
CA ALA A 15 -4.87 -4.66 -7.82
C ALA A 15 -5.62 -3.34 -7.50
N ARG A 16 -6.32 -2.76 -8.48
CA ARG A 16 -7.17 -1.57 -8.26
C ARG A 16 -8.34 -1.86 -7.32
N ARG A 17 -9.02 -2.99 -7.51
CA ARG A 17 -10.16 -3.38 -6.66
C ARG A 17 -9.72 -3.73 -5.25
N GLU A 18 -8.61 -4.43 -5.10
CA GLU A 18 -8.02 -4.73 -3.80
C GLU A 18 -7.62 -3.46 -3.07
N ALA A 19 -6.95 -2.51 -3.74
CA ALA A 19 -6.59 -1.22 -3.15
C ALA A 19 -7.83 -0.42 -2.71
N GLU A 20 -8.85 -0.34 -3.57
CA GLU A 20 -10.11 0.34 -3.26
C GLU A 20 -10.76 -0.24 -1.99
N ILE A 21 -10.90 -1.57 -1.91
CA ILE A 21 -11.49 -2.26 -0.76
C ILE A 21 -10.62 -2.07 0.48
N ALA A 22 -9.30 -2.30 0.38
CA ALA A 22 -8.38 -2.26 1.50
C ALA A 22 -8.31 -0.88 2.14
N PHE A 23 -8.03 0.17 1.35
CA PHE A 23 -7.89 1.52 1.88
C PHE A 23 -9.22 2.08 2.37
N THR A 24 -10.33 1.85 1.64
CA THR A 24 -11.65 2.31 2.09
C THR A 24 -12.05 1.65 3.40
N THR A 25 -11.84 0.33 3.52
CA THR A 25 -12.20 -0.40 4.74
C THR A 25 -11.33 0.02 5.91
N LEU A 26 -10.02 0.14 5.70
CA LEU A 26 -9.07 0.54 6.74
C LEU A 26 -9.39 1.94 7.29
N LEU A 27 -9.53 2.93 6.40
CA LEU A 27 -9.76 4.32 6.80
C LEU A 27 -11.14 4.51 7.44
N ARG A 28 -12.15 3.77 6.99
CA ARG A 28 -13.48 3.78 7.63
C ARG A 28 -13.45 3.17 9.04
N ARG A 29 -12.70 2.08 9.23
CA ARG A 29 -12.63 1.37 10.52
C ARG A 29 -11.78 2.09 11.56
N PHE A 30 -10.72 2.76 11.13
CA PHE A 30 -9.78 3.46 12.00
C PHE A 30 -9.62 4.93 11.56
N PRO A 31 -10.66 5.76 11.73
CA PRO A 31 -10.66 7.14 11.24
C PRO A 31 -9.64 8.05 11.94
N HIS A 32 -9.12 7.63 13.10
CA HIS A 32 -8.11 8.34 13.88
C HIS A 32 -6.75 7.64 13.87
N MET A 33 -6.52 6.72 12.93
CA MET A 33 -5.23 6.05 12.77
C MET A 33 -4.12 7.07 12.54
N LYS A 34 -3.02 6.95 13.29
CA LYS A 34 -1.83 7.79 13.14
C LYS A 34 -0.62 6.94 12.78
N LEU A 35 0.28 7.51 11.99
CA LEU A 35 1.56 6.89 11.67
C LEU A 35 2.50 7.02 12.87
N ASP A 36 3.18 5.94 13.24
CA ASP A 36 4.37 6.01 14.09
C ASP A 36 5.60 6.18 13.21
N GLU A 37 6.01 7.44 12.99
CA GLU A 37 7.10 7.79 12.08
C GLU A 37 8.44 7.18 12.49
N ALA A 38 8.67 7.00 13.80
CA ALA A 38 9.95 6.51 14.32
C ALA A 38 10.22 5.05 13.94
N GLY A 39 9.17 4.27 13.68
CA GLY A 39 9.29 2.85 13.32
C GLY A 39 9.19 2.56 11.83
N VAL A 40 9.10 3.57 10.97
CA VAL A 40 9.02 3.37 9.51
C VAL A 40 10.36 2.86 8.98
N GLU A 41 10.33 1.72 8.29
CA GLU A 41 11.52 1.12 7.70
C GLU A 41 11.27 0.83 6.22
N TRP A 42 12.07 1.45 5.34
CA TRP A 42 12.08 1.14 3.92
C TRP A 42 12.87 -0.13 3.64
N GLN A 43 12.36 -0.96 2.73
CA GLN A 43 13.13 -2.09 2.24
C GLN A 43 13.97 -1.64 1.04
N LEU A 44 15.29 -1.60 1.21
CA LEU A 44 16.22 -1.27 0.13
C LEU A 44 16.18 -2.37 -0.94
N ASN A 45 15.58 -2.07 -2.07
CA ASN A 45 15.64 -2.89 -3.27
C ASN A 45 15.47 -2.01 -4.53
N ASN A 46 15.97 -2.47 -5.67
CA ASN A 46 15.95 -1.72 -6.93
C ASN A 46 14.73 -2.00 -7.82
N THR A 47 13.86 -2.94 -7.44
CA THR A 47 12.78 -3.43 -8.31
C THR A 47 11.40 -2.95 -7.85
N PHE A 48 11.21 -2.81 -6.54
CA PHE A 48 9.95 -2.53 -5.86
C PHE A 48 10.14 -1.44 -4.80
N HIS A 49 9.43 -0.33 -4.93
CA HIS A 49 9.37 0.66 -3.87
C HIS A 49 8.42 0.20 -2.77
N ASN A 50 8.93 -0.45 -1.72
CA ASN A 50 8.12 -1.01 -0.63
C ASN A 50 8.72 -0.71 0.76
N LEU A 51 7.83 -0.78 1.75
CA LEU A 51 8.17 -0.64 3.16
C LEU A 51 8.34 -2.03 3.76
N LYS A 52 9.40 -2.21 4.56
CA LYS A 52 9.55 -3.37 5.43
C LYS A 52 8.67 -3.25 6.67
N ASN A 53 8.53 -2.04 7.20
CA ASN A 53 7.70 -1.76 8.36
C ASN A 53 6.95 -0.42 8.21
N LEU A 54 5.67 -0.40 8.57
CA LEU A 54 4.82 0.79 8.61
C LEU A 54 3.91 0.73 9.85
N PRO A 55 4.47 1.00 11.04
CA PRO A 55 3.70 0.90 12.27
C PRO A 55 2.69 2.05 12.37
N VAL A 56 1.50 1.72 12.87
CA VAL A 56 0.41 2.68 13.06
C VAL A 56 -0.21 2.53 14.44
N ILE A 57 -0.62 3.66 15.00
CA ILE A 57 -1.32 3.74 16.28
C ILE A 57 -2.81 3.83 15.97
N LEU A 58 -3.56 2.85 16.48
CA LEU A 58 -5.03 2.80 16.40
C LEU A 58 -5.59 3.37 17.71
N GLN A 59 -6.35 4.46 17.61
CA GLN A 59 -7.04 5.06 18.75
C GLN A 59 -8.45 4.50 18.90
#